data_AF-K1PWG6-F1
#
_entry.id   AF-K1PWG6-F1
#
_cell.length_a   1.000
_cell.length_b   1.000
_cell.length_c   1.000
_cell.angle_alpha   90.00
_cell.angle_beta   90.00
_cell.angle_gamma   90.00
#
_symmetry.space_group_name_H-M   'P 1'
#
loop_
_entity.id
_entity.type
_entity.pdbx_description
1 polymer ?
#
loop_
_entity_poly.entity_id
_entity_poly.type
_entity_poly.pdbx_seq_one_letter_code
_entity_poly.pdbx_strand_id
1 'polypeptide(L)'
;MLANLSKVNCYNSTGMSEEERNAMMLESAKENLRNLSFFGLTEYQVETQKLFEHVFHIQFIKDFYQLNETHSMKTRPTSEQWKKVIELNTLDIALYQYAKDLFLQRVKAMNEELNDKSLFPE
;
A
#
# COMPACT_ATOMS: atom_id res chain seq x y z
N MET A 1 7.48 1.88 -9.81
CA MET A 1 6.51 2.99 -9.75
C MET A 1 5.14 2.41 -10.06
N LEU A 2 4.13 2.67 -9.22
CA LEU A 2 2.79 2.10 -9.39
C LEU A 2 1.96 2.79 -10.47
N ALA A 3 2.22 4.07 -10.73
CA ALA A 3 1.52 4.83 -11.77
C ALA A 3 1.90 4.35 -13.19
N ASN A 4 0.95 4.46 -14.12
CA ASN A 4 1.27 4.38 -15.54
C ASN A 4 1.88 5.70 -16.01
N LEU A 5 3.19 5.70 -16.18
CA LEU A 5 3.96 6.88 -16.59
C LEU A 5 3.65 7.39 -17.99
N SER A 6 3.06 6.58 -18.88
CA SER A 6 2.66 7.06 -20.21
C SER A 6 1.57 8.14 -20.14
N LYS A 7 0.80 8.19 -19.04
CA LYS A 7 -0.22 9.23 -18.80
C LYS A 7 0.39 10.62 -18.50
N VAL A 8 1.69 10.68 -18.19
CA VAL A 8 2.39 11.90 -17.74
C VAL A 8 3.66 12.19 -18.55
N ASN A 9 3.64 11.86 -19.85
CA ASN A 9 4.79 12.00 -20.76
C ASN A 9 6.06 11.28 -20.28
N CYS A 10 5.88 10.16 -19.57
CA CYS A 10 6.95 9.38 -18.97
C CYS A 10 7.83 10.22 -18.03
N TYR A 11 9.08 10.45 -18.43
CA TYR A 11 10.07 11.23 -17.68
C TYR A 11 10.21 12.65 -18.20
N ASN A 12 9.50 13.01 -19.27
CA ASN A 12 9.51 14.38 -19.77
C ASN A 12 8.61 15.26 -18.90
N SER A 13 9.23 16.10 -18.08
CA SER A 13 8.56 17.02 -17.15
C SER A 13 8.16 18.36 -17.76
N THR A 14 8.53 18.66 -19.01
CA THR A 14 8.25 19.98 -19.63
C THR A 14 6.90 20.04 -20.35
N GLY A 15 6.22 18.90 -20.53
CA GLY A 15 4.98 18.82 -21.30
C GLY A 15 3.69 19.14 -20.55
N MET A 16 3.76 19.38 -19.23
CA MET A 16 2.62 19.73 -18.37
C MET A 16 3.11 20.38 -17.07
N SER A 17 2.21 21.03 -16.33
CA SER A 17 2.56 21.58 -15.01
C SER A 17 2.88 20.47 -14.00
N GLU A 18 3.72 20.78 -13.01
CA GLU A 18 4.05 19.82 -11.95
C GLU A 18 2.81 19.38 -11.16
N GLU A 19 1.89 20.31 -10.88
CA GLU A 19 0.65 20.03 -10.15
C GLU A 19 -0.25 19.04 -10.91
N GLU A 20 -0.51 19.30 -12.19
CA GLU A 20 -1.28 18.40 -13.06
C GLU A 20 -0.62 17.02 -13.17
N ARG A 21 0.70 17.00 -13.36
CA ARG A 21 1.49 15.78 -13.45
C ARG A 21 1.37 14.94 -12.19
N ASN A 22 1.50 15.57 -11.04
CA ASN A 22 1.46 14.93 -9.73
C ASN A 22 0.06 14.37 -9.43
N ALA A 23 -1.00 15.11 -9.76
CA ALA A 23 -2.38 14.65 -9.61
C ALA A 23 -2.67 13.42 -10.50
N MET A 24 -2.30 13.47 -11.79
CA MET A 24 -2.49 12.33 -12.71
C MET A 24 -1.69 11.10 -12.29
N MET A 25 -0.46 11.30 -11.79
CA MET A 25 0.38 10.21 -11.30
C MET A 25 -0.23 9.54 -10.07
N LEU A 26 -0.70 10.33 -9.10
CA LEU A 26 -1.31 9.81 -7.88
C LEU A 26 -2.57 9.00 -8.19
N GLU A 27 -3.47 9.53 -9.02
CA GLU A 27 -4.70 8.82 -9.39
C GLU A 27 -4.41 7.53 -10.18
N SER A 28 -3.44 7.57 -11.10
CA SER A 28 -3.02 6.35 -11.79
C SER A 28 -2.42 5.31 -10.84
N ALA A 29 -1.67 5.73 -9.81
CA ALA A 29 -1.10 4.82 -8.83
C ALA A 29 -2.18 4.19 -7.94
N LYS A 30 -3.16 4.97 -7.49
CA LYS A 30 -4.31 4.45 -6.71
C LYS A 30 -5.14 3.46 -7.52
N GLU A 31 -5.43 3.78 -8.78
CA GLU A 31 -6.15 2.90 -9.71
C GLU A 31 -5.42 1.55 -9.85
N ASN A 32 -4.12 1.59 -10.15
CA ASN A 32 -3.32 0.39 -10.33
C ASN A 32 -3.21 -0.42 -9.03
N LEU A 33 -2.95 0.24 -7.89
CA LEU A 33 -2.88 -0.42 -6.58
C LEU A 33 -4.20 -1.14 -6.24
N ARG A 34 -5.34 -0.48 -6.47
CA ARG A 34 -6.66 -1.08 -6.23
C ARG A 34 -6.91 -2.28 -7.12
N ASN A 35 -6.44 -2.25 -8.36
CA ASN A 35 -6.66 -3.32 -9.34
C ASN A 35 -5.66 -4.49 -9.19
N LEU A 36 -4.62 -4.38 -8.36
CA LEU A 36 -3.80 -5.53 -8.01
C LEU A 36 -4.64 -6.55 -7.25
N SER A 37 -4.48 -7.83 -7.62
CA SER A 37 -5.11 -8.96 -6.92
C SER A 37 -4.79 -8.94 -5.42
N PHE A 38 -3.57 -8.52 -5.06
CA PHE A 38 -3.12 -8.42 -3.69
C PHE A 38 -2.02 -7.36 -3.53
N PHE A 39 -1.98 -6.73 -2.35
CA PHE A 39 -0.82 -6.00 -1.83
C PHE A 39 -0.80 -6.08 -0.30
N GLY A 40 0.39 -5.93 0.29
CA GLY A 40 0.60 -5.95 1.73
C GLY A 40 1.19 -4.65 2.26
N LEU A 41 1.19 -4.52 3.58
CA LEU A 41 1.78 -3.38 4.29
C LEU A 41 2.81 -3.86 5.30
N THR A 42 3.97 -3.19 5.33
CA THR A 42 5.12 -3.62 6.12
C THR A 42 4.87 -3.66 7.63
N GLU A 43 3.99 -2.78 8.11
CA GLU A 43 3.59 -2.65 9.50
C GLU A 43 2.40 -3.56 9.89
N TYR A 44 1.92 -4.38 8.96
CA TYR A 44 0.82 -5.35 9.12
C TYR A 44 1.19 -6.72 8.54
N GLN A 45 2.32 -7.29 8.95
CA GLN A 45 2.86 -8.55 8.37
C GLN A 45 1.91 -9.74 8.55
N VAL A 46 1.28 -9.86 9.70
CA VAL A 46 0.38 -10.98 10.03
C VAL A 46 -0.90 -10.90 9.20
N GLU A 47 -1.50 -9.72 9.09
CA GLU A 47 -2.67 -9.47 8.27
C GLU A 47 -2.35 -9.63 6.78
N THR A 48 -1.14 -9.20 6.37
CA THR A 48 -0.62 -9.39 5.02
C THR A 48 -0.56 -10.87 4.66
N GLN A 49 -0.02 -11.72 5.55
CA GLN A 49 -0.01 -13.17 5.35
C GLN A 49 -1.43 -13.71 5.17
N LYS A 50 -2.31 -13.45 6.15
CA LYS A 50 -3.69 -13.98 6.13
C LYS A 50 -4.45 -13.59 4.88
N LEU A 51 -4.36 -12.30 4.49
CA LEU A 51 -5.03 -11.81 3.31
C LEU A 51 -4.45 -12.43 2.02
N PHE A 52 -3.14 -12.66 1.94
CA PHE A 52 -2.53 -13.32 0.79
C PHE A 52 -3.00 -14.78 0.66
N GLU A 53 -2.98 -15.51 1.77
CA GLU A 53 -3.44 -16.90 1.84
C GLU A 53 -4.92 -17.03 1.46
N HIS A 54 -5.77 -16.09 1.93
CA HIS A 54 -7.18 -16.01 1.57
C HIS A 54 -7.40 -15.74 0.08
N VAL A 55 -6.70 -14.76 -0.49
CA VAL A 55 -6.85 -14.34 -1.90
C VAL A 55 -6.42 -15.44 -2.87
N PHE A 56 -5.37 -16.19 -2.55
CA PHE A 56 -4.78 -17.17 -3.46
C PHE A 56 -5.04 -18.64 -3.08
N HIS A 57 -5.74 -18.89 -1.97
CA HIS A 57 -6.03 -20.23 -1.45
C HIS A 57 -4.78 -21.10 -1.26
N ILE A 58 -3.72 -20.50 -0.72
CA ILE A 58 -2.47 -21.19 -0.37
C ILE A 58 -2.09 -20.87 1.06
N GLN A 59 -1.11 -21.60 1.62
CA GLN A 59 -0.61 -21.38 2.97
C GLN A 59 0.91 -21.28 2.96
N PHE A 60 1.45 -20.37 3.77
CA PHE A 60 2.88 -20.31 4.00
C PHE A 60 3.32 -21.43 4.95
N ILE A 61 4.53 -21.95 4.74
CA ILE A 61 5.11 -22.99 5.62
C ILE A 61 5.49 -22.40 6.99
N LYS A 62 5.84 -21.11 7.02
CA LYS A 62 6.22 -20.38 8.22
C LYS A 62 5.41 -19.11 8.31
N ASP A 63 4.90 -18.86 9.51
CA ASP A 63 4.17 -17.63 9.79
C ASP A 63 5.08 -16.40 9.71
N PHE A 64 4.48 -15.34 9.21
CA PHE A 64 5.02 -14.00 9.24
C PHE A 64 4.93 -13.49 10.67
N TYR A 65 5.95 -12.75 11.08
CA TYR A 65 5.97 -12.08 12.38
C TYR A 65 6.38 -10.63 12.17
N GLN A 66 5.80 -9.74 12.98
CA GLN A 66 6.08 -8.32 12.87
C GLN A 66 7.46 -8.02 13.47
N LEU A 67 8.37 -7.52 12.64
CA LEU A 67 9.65 -6.99 13.07
C LEU A 67 9.60 -5.47 13.11
N ASN A 68 9.35 -4.92 14.30
CA ASN A 68 9.29 -3.47 14.50
C ASN A 68 10.69 -2.83 14.55
N GLU A 69 11.73 -3.58 14.92
CA GLU A 69 13.10 -3.08 14.93
C GLU A 69 13.71 -3.02 13.52
N THR A 70 13.36 -1.98 12.77
CA THR A 70 13.91 -1.74 11.43
C THR A 70 15.10 -0.78 11.48
N HIS A 71 15.91 -0.79 10.41
CA HIS A 71 16.97 0.21 10.23
C HIS A 71 16.43 1.64 10.18
N SER A 72 15.24 1.84 9.59
CA SER A 72 14.58 3.15 9.55
C SER A 72 14.16 3.62 10.95
N MET A 73 13.65 2.72 11.81
CA MET A 73 13.30 3.06 13.20
C MET A 73 14.54 3.45 14.04
N LYS A 74 15.69 2.83 13.77
CA LYS A 74 16.96 3.15 14.44
C LYS A 74 17.55 4.50 13.98
N THR A 75 17.09 5.01 12.84
CA THR A 75 17.50 6.32 12.34
C THR A 75 16.80 7.42 13.14
N ARG A 76 17.54 8.47 13.50
CA ARG A 76 17.01 9.63 14.23
C ARG A 76 17.23 10.91 13.40
N PRO A 77 16.35 11.19 12.41
CA PRO A 77 16.45 12.42 11.65
C PRO A 77 16.17 13.62 12.54
N THR A 78 16.81 14.75 12.23
CA THR A 78 16.44 16.03 12.84
C THR A 78 15.05 16.45 12.36
N SER A 79 14.41 17.40 13.07
CA SER A 79 13.11 17.94 12.66
C SER A 79 13.12 18.54 11.25
N GLU A 80 14.24 19.15 10.85
CA GLU A 80 14.43 19.71 9.51
C GLU A 80 14.51 18.61 8.44
N GLN A 81 15.27 17.54 8.72
CA GLN A 81 15.34 16.38 7.84
C GLN A 81 13.96 15.72 7.68
N TRP A 82 13.21 15.58 8.79
CA TRP A 82 11.84 15.06 8.76
C TRP A 82 10.91 15.90 7.89
N LYS A 83 10.94 17.23 8.06
CA LYS A 83 10.16 18.15 7.24
C LYS A 83 10.51 17.95 5.75
N LYS A 84 11.79 17.84 5.43
CA LYS A 84 12.23 17.63 4.05
C LYS A 84 11.78 16.29 3.46
N VAL A 85 11.83 15.21 4.25
CA VAL A 85 11.32 13.90 3.83
C VAL A 85 9.83 13.98 3.51
N ILE A 86 9.03 14.63 4.37
CA ILE A 86 7.59 14.79 4.14
C ILE A 86 7.33 15.58 2.86
N GLU A 87 7.98 16.74 2.69
CA GLU A 87 7.83 17.59 1.49
C GLU A 87 8.11 16.80 0.20
N LEU A 88 9.23 16.05 0.17
CA LEU A 88 9.66 15.29 -0.99
C LEU A 88 8.78 14.07 -1.31
N ASN A 89 8.00 13.57 -0.34
CA ASN A 89 7.22 12.34 -0.48
C ASN A 89 5.70 12.60 -0.35
N THR A 90 5.25 13.81 -0.67
CA THR A 90 3.83 14.19 -0.52
C THR A 90 2.89 13.24 -1.28
N LEU A 91 3.28 12.80 -2.49
CA LEU A 91 2.49 11.84 -3.28
C LEU A 91 2.48 10.44 -2.66
N ASP A 92 3.64 9.94 -2.24
CA ASP A 92 3.76 8.63 -1.58
C ASP A 92 2.99 8.59 -0.26
N ILE A 93 2.99 9.68 0.53
CA ILE A 93 2.18 9.79 1.74
C ILE A 93 0.68 9.68 1.42
N ALA A 94 0.21 10.41 0.40
CA ALA A 94 -1.18 10.35 -0.03
C ALA A 94 -1.57 8.95 -0.58
N LEU A 95 -0.67 8.33 -1.34
CA LEU A 95 -0.86 6.97 -1.85
C LEU A 95 -0.89 5.95 -0.72
N TYR A 96 -0.01 6.06 0.26
CA TYR A 96 0.06 5.16 1.40
C TYR A 96 -1.17 5.29 2.31
N GLN A 97 -1.69 6.50 2.54
CA GLN A 97 -2.96 6.68 3.27
C GLN A 97 -4.10 5.93 2.57
N TYR A 98 -4.23 6.10 1.25
CA TYR A 98 -5.21 5.37 0.45
C TYR A 98 -4.99 3.84 0.52
N ALA A 99 -3.73 3.39 0.39
CA ALA A 99 -3.36 1.98 0.47
C ALA A 99 -3.76 1.36 1.82
N LYS A 100 -3.50 2.09 2.91
CA LYS A 100 -3.81 1.66 4.27
C LYS A 100 -5.30 1.49 4.49
N ASP A 101 -6.10 2.47 4.08
CA ASP A 101 -7.56 2.37 4.22
C ASP A 101 -8.12 1.20 3.40
N LEU A 102 -7.67 1.06 2.15
CA LEU A 102 -8.08 -0.04 1.27
C LEU A 102 -7.66 -1.41 1.83
N PHE A 103 -6.44 -1.52 2.35
CA PHE A 103 -5.94 -2.75 2.95
C PHE A 103 -6.76 -3.16 4.17
N LEU A 104 -7.01 -2.24 5.10
CA LEU A 104 -7.80 -2.52 6.31
C LEU A 104 -9.25 -2.88 5.97
N GLN A 105 -9.84 -2.28 4.94
CA GLN A 105 -11.15 -2.68 4.43
C GLN A 105 -11.15 -4.11 3.89
N ARG A 106 -10.12 -4.50 3.11
CA ARG A 106 -9.99 -5.87 2.58
C ARG A 106 -9.80 -6.90 3.69
N VAL A 107 -8.95 -6.61 4.67
CA VAL A 107 -8.74 -7.47 5.85
C VAL A 107 -10.04 -7.63 6.63
N LYS A 108 -10.80 -6.54 6.82
CA LYS A 108 -12.10 -6.60 7.49
C LYS A 108 -13.10 -7.48 6.72
N ALA A 109 -13.23 -7.30 5.41
CA ALA A 109 -14.13 -8.10 4.57
C ALA A 109 -13.78 -9.60 4.62
N MET A 110 -12.49 -9.94 4.48
CA MET A 110 -12.02 -11.32 4.66
C MET A 110 -12.41 -11.90 6.03
N ASN A 111 -12.20 -11.14 7.12
CA ASN A 111 -12.56 -11.62 8.45
C ASN A 111 -14.07 -11.79 8.62
N GLU A 112 -14.90 -10.96 8.00
CA GLU A 112 -16.35 -11.11 8.01
C GLU A 112 -16.78 -12.38 7.25
N GLU A 113 -16.20 -12.63 6.07
CA GLU A 113 -16.43 -13.85 5.28
C GLU A 113 -16.05 -15.12 6.07
N LEU A 114 -14.90 -15.12 6.75
CA LEU A 114 -14.44 -16.27 7.54
C LEU A 114 -15.29 -16.52 8.80
N ASN A 115 -15.94 -15.49 9.35
CA ASN A 115 -16.77 -15.62 10.55
C ASN A 115 -18.24 -15.97 10.23
N ASP A 116 -18.65 -15.85 8.97
CA ASP A 116 -19.99 -16.24 8.53
C ASP A 116 -20.11 -17.76 8.41
N LYS A 117 -20.61 -18.38 9.49
CA LYS A 117 -20.87 -19.83 9.60
C LYS A 117 -21.91 -20.35 8.60
N SER A 118 -22.62 -19.49 7.87
CA SER A 118 -23.60 -19.93 6.87
C SER A 118 -22.96 -20.38 5.55
N LEU A 119 -21.68 -20.05 5.31
CA LEU A 119 -20.95 -20.39 4.09
C LEU A 119 -20.29 -21.79 4.13
N PHE A 120 -20.28 -22.45 5.30
CA PHE A 120 -19.79 -23.82 5.47
C PHE A 120 -20.77 -24.65 6.31
N PRO A 121 -21.88 -25.14 5.74
CA PRO A 121 -22.75 -26.09 6.43
C PRO A 121 -21.98 -27.40 6.69
N GLU A 122 -22.13 -27.95 7.91
CA GLU A 122 -21.59 -29.26 8.33
C GLU A 122 -22.11 -30.42 7.45
#